data_AF-A0A357TEI5-F1
#
_entry.id   AF-A0A357TEI5-F1
#
_cell.length_a   1.000
_cell.length_b   1.000
_cell.length_c   1.000
_cell.angle_alpha   90.00
_cell.angle_beta   90.00
_cell.angle_gamma   90.00
#
_symmetry.space_group_name_H-M   'P 1'
#
loop_
_entity.id
_entity.type
_entity.pdbx_description
1 polymer ?
#
loop_
_entity_poly.entity_id
_entity_poly.type
_entity_poly.pdbx_seq_one_letter_code
_entity_poly.pdbx_strand_id
1 'polypeptide(L)'
;MFDALSEKLQKTFKNLRGLGKISESNVAESLREVRMALLDADVNFKVAKQFIGRVKEKALGEEVIASIQPGQQIVKIINDELVGLLGAERSELDLPRGFALPLAMMICGLHGAGKTTSSGKLARLLAAEDRKPLLVGADVYRPAAMDQLETLAKQLDLPCFLMRGEKDVNKIADAAMAKAKEEGIDVVIFDTAGRLQIDEPLVQELVRLRDRVEAREILLVLDAATGQEAVSVATHFDEALGITGAILTKLDGDARGGAALSFREVTGKPIKFAGI
;
A
#
# COMPACT_ATOMS: atom_id res chain seq x y z
N MET A 1 -14.54 -8.80 -0.35
CA MET A 1 -13.19 -8.32 0.04
C MET A 1 -13.04 -8.59 1.53
N PHE A 2 -11.99 -9.32 1.92
CA PHE A 2 -11.76 -9.77 3.31
C PHE A 2 -12.94 -10.56 3.89
N ASP A 3 -13.45 -11.53 3.14
CA ASP A 3 -14.73 -12.19 3.46
C ASP A 3 -14.67 -12.94 4.80
N ALA A 4 -13.57 -13.68 5.05
CA ALA A 4 -13.37 -14.40 6.30
C ALA A 4 -13.28 -13.47 7.53
N LEU A 5 -12.63 -12.31 7.39
CA LEU A 5 -12.57 -11.29 8.46
C LEU A 5 -13.96 -10.66 8.67
N SER A 6 -14.63 -10.32 7.57
CA SER A 6 -15.94 -9.69 7.57
C SER A 6 -17.00 -10.57 8.23
N GLU A 7 -17.03 -11.88 7.93
CA GLU A 7 -17.95 -12.83 8.55
C GLU A 7 -17.74 -12.94 10.07
N LYS A 8 -16.48 -13.05 10.51
CA LYS A 8 -16.15 -13.12 11.94
C LYS A 8 -16.55 -11.84 12.67
N LEU A 9 -16.22 -10.68 12.11
CA LEU A 9 -16.61 -9.38 12.69
C LEU A 9 -18.13 -9.22 12.72
N GLN A 10 -18.85 -9.59 11.65
CA GLN A 10 -20.31 -9.53 11.63
C GLN A 10 -20.95 -10.43 12.69
N LYS A 11 -20.39 -11.62 12.94
CA LYS A 11 -20.85 -12.51 14.01
C LYS A 11 -20.68 -11.84 15.37
N THR A 12 -19.51 -11.29 15.68
CA THR A 12 -19.26 -10.58 16.93
C THR A 12 -20.15 -9.34 17.07
N PHE A 13 -20.40 -8.59 15.99
CA PHE A 13 -21.30 -7.43 16.01
C PHE A 13 -22.76 -7.80 16.26
N LYS A 14 -23.24 -8.93 15.72
CA LYS A 14 -24.58 -9.45 16.01
C LYS A 14 -24.73 -9.77 17.50
N ASN A 15 -23.73 -10.42 18.10
CA ASN A 15 -23.73 -10.74 19.52
C ASN A 15 -23.78 -9.46 20.38
N LEU A 16 -22.95 -8.46 20.06
CA LEU A 16 -22.92 -7.18 20.76
C LEU A 16 -24.24 -6.41 20.68
N ARG A 17 -24.89 -6.38 19.51
CA ARG A 17 -26.18 -5.69 19.31
C ARG A 17 -27.35 -6.35 20.05
N GLY A 18 -27.28 -7.65 20.31
CA GLY A 18 -28.30 -8.41 21.04
C GLY A 18 -28.31 -8.16 22.55
N LEU A 19 -27.30 -7.46 23.08
CA LEU A 19 -27.17 -7.22 24.52
C LEU A 19 -27.96 -5.97 24.96
N GLY A 20 -28.93 -6.16 25.85
CA GLY A 20 -29.71 -5.06 26.44
C GLY A 20 -28.97 -4.24 27.52
N LYS A 21 -27.90 -4.80 28.09
CA LYS A 21 -26.94 -4.10 28.96
C LYS A 21 -25.54 -4.63 28.67
N ILE A 22 -24.56 -3.73 28.71
CA ILE A 22 -23.15 -4.08 28.58
C ILE A 22 -22.52 -4.20 29.97
N SER A 23 -21.82 -5.30 30.20
CA SER A 23 -20.91 -5.50 31.34
C SER A 23 -19.47 -5.55 30.84
N GLU A 24 -18.50 -5.26 31.71
CA GLU A 24 -17.08 -5.38 31.38
C GLU A 24 -16.71 -6.78 30.87
N SER A 25 -17.34 -7.83 31.42
CA SER A 25 -17.12 -9.22 30.99
C SER A 25 -17.52 -9.44 29.52
N ASN A 26 -18.68 -8.93 29.11
CA ASN A 26 -19.22 -9.12 27.77
C ASN A 26 -18.41 -8.33 26.73
N VAL A 27 -17.93 -7.14 27.10
CA VAL A 27 -17.00 -6.36 26.26
C VAL A 27 -15.69 -7.12 26.10
N ALA A 28 -15.11 -7.61 27.20
CA ALA A 28 -13.83 -8.31 27.16
C ALA A 28 -13.88 -9.58 26.27
N GLU A 29 -14.97 -10.35 26.35
CA GLU A 29 -15.19 -11.52 25.49
C GLU A 29 -15.30 -11.12 24.01
N SER A 30 -16.13 -10.12 23.71
CA SER A 30 -16.31 -9.64 22.33
C SER A 30 -15.01 -9.10 21.73
N LEU A 31 -14.23 -8.34 22.50
CA LEU A 31 -12.92 -7.84 22.06
C LEU A 31 -11.90 -8.97 21.86
N ARG A 32 -12.02 -10.07 22.61
CA ARG A 32 -11.20 -11.26 22.37
C ARG A 32 -11.54 -11.91 21.04
N GLU A 33 -12.82 -12.01 20.69
CA GLU A 33 -13.25 -12.52 19.38
C GLU A 33 -12.75 -11.63 18.24
N VAL A 34 -12.90 -10.30 18.36
CA VAL A 34 -12.37 -9.35 17.37
C VAL A 34 -10.87 -9.50 17.21
N ARG A 35 -10.12 -9.65 18.33
CA ARG A 35 -8.68 -9.89 18.28
C ARG A 35 -8.34 -11.16 17.52
N MET A 36 -9.04 -12.26 17.77
CA MET A 36 -8.82 -13.52 17.07
C MET A 36 -9.13 -13.37 15.58
N ALA A 37 -10.21 -12.69 15.23
CA ALA A 37 -10.56 -12.42 13.83
C ALA A 37 -9.45 -11.64 13.09
N LEU A 38 -8.86 -10.62 13.73
CA LEU A 38 -7.74 -9.86 13.18
C LEU A 38 -6.49 -10.73 13.02
N LEU A 39 -6.15 -11.54 14.01
CA LEU A 39 -4.98 -12.43 13.93
C LEU A 39 -5.14 -13.51 12.87
N ASP A 40 -6.34 -14.09 12.75
CA ASP A 40 -6.67 -15.06 11.71
C ASP A 40 -6.65 -14.43 10.31
N ALA A 41 -6.82 -13.11 10.24
CA ALA A 41 -6.67 -12.31 9.03
C ALA A 41 -5.21 -11.91 8.75
N ASP A 42 -4.24 -12.50 9.45
CA ASP A 42 -2.80 -12.20 9.40
C ASP A 42 -2.45 -10.73 9.71
N VAL A 43 -3.30 -10.03 10.49
CA VAL A 43 -2.95 -8.72 11.03
C VAL A 43 -1.75 -8.89 11.98
N ASN A 44 -0.82 -7.93 11.94
CA ASN A 44 0.33 -7.95 12.81
C ASN A 44 -0.09 -7.97 14.29
N PHE A 45 0.55 -8.83 15.08
CA PHE A 45 0.21 -9.02 16.48
C PHE A 45 0.26 -7.73 17.31
N LYS A 46 1.24 -6.85 17.07
CA LYS A 46 1.38 -5.58 17.79
C LYS A 46 0.23 -4.64 17.42
N VAL A 47 -0.10 -4.55 16.13
CA VAL A 47 -1.21 -3.73 15.60
C VAL A 47 -2.54 -4.21 16.16
N ALA A 48 -2.83 -5.52 16.11
CA ALA A 48 -4.04 -6.09 16.67
C ALA A 48 -4.14 -5.84 18.19
N LYS A 49 -3.04 -5.94 18.93
CA LYS A 49 -3.00 -5.65 20.37
C LYS A 49 -3.28 -4.18 20.67
N GLN A 50 -2.65 -3.26 19.93
CA GLN A 50 -2.85 -1.81 20.07
C GLN A 50 -4.28 -1.41 19.74
N PHE A 51 -4.81 -1.91 18.62
CA PHE A 51 -6.20 -1.71 18.19
C PHE A 51 -7.19 -2.10 19.30
N ILE A 52 -7.06 -3.31 19.85
CA ILE A 52 -7.96 -3.77 20.91
C ILE A 52 -7.81 -2.93 22.19
N GLY A 53 -6.61 -2.45 22.49
CA GLY A 53 -6.37 -1.51 23.58
C GLY A 53 -7.18 -0.22 23.42
N ARG A 54 -7.07 0.42 22.24
CA ARG A 54 -7.82 1.66 21.91
C ARG A 54 -9.33 1.46 21.95
N VAL A 55 -9.81 0.37 21.37
CA VAL A 55 -11.25 0.03 21.40
C VAL A 55 -11.72 -0.19 22.84
N LYS A 56 -10.96 -0.92 23.66
CA LYS A 56 -11.32 -1.20 25.06
C LYS A 56 -11.45 0.09 25.87
N GLU A 57 -10.48 1.00 25.73
CA GLU A 57 -10.48 2.28 26.43
C GLU A 57 -11.73 3.11 26.08
N LYS A 58 -12.06 3.21 24.79
CA LYS A 58 -13.26 3.91 24.31
C LYS A 58 -14.56 3.22 24.73
N ALA A 59 -14.60 1.89 24.68
CA ALA A 59 -15.80 1.10 24.98
C ALA A 59 -16.17 1.12 26.48
N LEU A 60 -15.20 1.33 27.37
CA LEU A 60 -15.41 1.47 28.81
C LEU A 60 -15.61 2.92 29.26
N GLY A 61 -15.62 3.88 28.33
CA GLY A 61 -15.92 5.27 28.63
C GLY A 61 -17.35 5.48 29.15
N GLU A 62 -17.54 6.43 30.06
CA GLU A 62 -18.83 6.70 30.72
C GLU A 62 -19.96 6.98 29.72
N GLU A 63 -19.66 7.66 28.60
CA GLU A 63 -20.62 7.94 27.53
C GLU A 63 -21.22 6.67 26.89
N VAL A 64 -20.46 5.58 26.80
CA VAL A 64 -20.91 4.32 26.21
C VAL A 64 -21.82 3.57 27.19
N ILE A 65 -21.42 3.54 28.47
CA ILE A 65 -22.17 2.85 29.53
C ILE A 65 -23.53 3.52 29.75
N ALA A 66 -23.60 4.85 29.65
CA ALA A 66 -24.83 5.62 29.80
C ALA A 66 -25.74 5.60 28.54
N SER A 67 -25.27 5.02 27.42
CA SER A 67 -26.01 5.00 26.16
C SER A 67 -27.25 4.09 26.21
N ILE A 68 -28.28 4.47 25.46
CA ILE A 68 -29.53 3.70 25.28
C ILE A 68 -29.27 2.44 24.44
N GLN A 69 -28.26 2.46 23.55
CA GLN A 69 -27.88 1.33 22.68
C GLN A 69 -26.38 1.04 22.76
N PRO A 70 -25.89 0.55 23.91
CA PRO A 70 -24.47 0.44 24.19
C PRO A 70 -23.76 -0.56 23.25
N GLY A 71 -24.44 -1.64 22.82
CA GLY A 71 -23.90 -2.58 21.83
C GLY A 71 -23.65 -1.95 20.45
N GLN A 72 -24.55 -1.09 19.98
CA GLN A 72 -24.38 -0.38 18.71
C GLN A 72 -23.25 0.65 18.80
N GLN A 73 -23.09 1.30 19.95
CA GLN A 73 -22.00 2.24 20.19
C GLN A 73 -20.63 1.55 20.16
N ILE A 74 -20.50 0.34 20.71
CA ILE A 74 -19.25 -0.44 20.62
C ILE A 74 -18.95 -0.82 19.17
N VAL A 75 -19.96 -1.26 18.40
CA VAL A 75 -19.77 -1.55 16.97
C VAL A 75 -19.29 -0.32 16.21
N LYS A 76 -19.84 0.86 16.53
CA LYS A 76 -19.37 2.13 15.96
C LYS A 76 -17.90 2.39 16.32
N ILE A 77 -17.52 2.26 17.59
CA ILE A 77 -16.13 2.44 18.05
C ILE A 77 -15.18 1.51 17.29
N ILE A 78 -15.53 0.24 17.13
CA ILE A 78 -14.72 -0.72 16.37
C ILE A 78 -14.60 -0.29 14.91
N ASN A 79 -15.69 0.14 14.29
CA ASN A 79 -15.69 0.61 12.91
C ASN A 79 -14.81 1.86 12.72
N ASP A 80 -14.96 2.86 13.58
CA ASP A 80 -14.18 4.10 13.55
C ASP A 80 -12.68 3.81 13.72
N GLU A 81 -12.32 2.87 14.61
CA GLU A 81 -10.93 2.43 14.78
C GLU A 81 -10.38 1.67 13.56
N LEU A 82 -11.21 0.86 12.88
CA LEU A 82 -10.81 0.18 11.64
C LEU A 82 -10.59 1.18 10.50
N VAL A 83 -11.45 2.20 10.39
CA VAL A 83 -11.28 3.31 9.45
C VAL A 83 -9.99 4.07 9.76
N GLY A 84 -9.73 4.35 11.04
CA GLY A 84 -8.49 4.95 11.52
C GLY A 84 -7.26 4.16 11.12
N LEU A 85 -7.28 2.83 11.28
CA LEU A 85 -6.19 1.94 10.86
C LEU A 85 -5.90 2.02 9.36
N LEU A 86 -6.95 2.05 8.51
CA LEU A 86 -6.78 2.00 7.06
C LEU A 86 -6.37 3.34 6.43
N GLY A 87 -6.82 4.45 7.00
CA GLY A 87 -6.76 5.74 6.30
C GLY A 87 -8.10 6.45 6.41
N ALA A 88 -8.22 7.44 7.30
CA ALA A 88 -9.45 8.23 7.42
C ALA A 88 -9.68 9.16 6.21
N GLU A 89 -8.60 9.55 5.53
CA GLU A 89 -8.63 10.43 4.36
C GLU A 89 -7.88 9.79 3.19
N ARG A 90 -8.34 10.11 1.98
CA ARG A 90 -7.69 9.67 0.74
C ARG A 90 -6.41 10.50 0.54
N SER A 91 -5.27 9.83 0.49
CA SER A 91 -4.01 10.46 0.11
C SER A 91 -3.87 10.48 -1.41
N GLU A 92 -3.59 11.66 -1.97
CA GLU A 92 -3.27 11.82 -3.38
C GLU A 92 -1.77 11.61 -3.66
N LEU A 93 -1.42 11.56 -4.94
CA LEU A 93 -0.03 11.62 -5.39
C LEU A 93 0.46 13.06 -5.34
N ASP A 94 1.62 13.29 -4.75
CA ASP A 94 2.33 14.57 -4.75
C ASP A 94 3.01 14.81 -6.10
N LEU A 95 2.19 15.12 -7.11
CA LEU A 95 2.64 15.38 -8.46
C LEU A 95 2.17 16.76 -8.93
N PRO A 96 2.74 17.87 -8.41
CA PRO A 96 2.31 19.22 -8.76
C PRO A 96 2.49 19.50 -10.25
N ARG A 97 1.61 20.33 -10.81
CA ARG A 97 1.77 20.86 -12.17
C ARG A 97 2.62 22.13 -12.12
N GLY A 98 3.51 22.34 -13.09
CA GLY A 98 4.32 23.56 -13.14
C GLY A 98 5.63 23.42 -13.92
N PHE A 99 6.62 24.26 -13.59
CA PHE A 99 7.89 24.39 -14.33
C PHE A 99 8.96 23.37 -13.93
N ALA A 100 8.75 22.57 -12.88
CA ALA A 100 9.70 21.58 -12.37
C ALA A 100 9.43 20.17 -12.95
N LEU A 101 9.21 20.08 -14.26
CA LEU A 101 8.97 18.82 -14.97
C LEU A 101 10.25 18.35 -15.70
N PRO A 102 10.44 17.04 -15.90
CA PRO A 102 9.57 15.94 -15.48
C PRO A 102 9.70 15.59 -13.98
N LEU A 103 8.60 15.12 -13.38
CA LEU A 103 8.60 14.56 -12.02
C LEU A 103 8.90 13.06 -12.06
N ALA A 104 9.87 12.62 -11.27
CA ALA A 104 10.20 11.19 -11.15
C ALA A 104 9.37 10.52 -10.05
N MET A 105 8.91 9.31 -10.33
CA MET A 105 8.32 8.42 -9.34
C MET A 105 8.87 7.00 -9.46
N MET A 106 9.00 6.31 -8.34
CA MET A 106 9.53 4.95 -8.26
C MET A 106 8.47 3.97 -7.80
N ILE A 107 8.41 2.82 -8.47
CA ILE A 107 7.57 1.70 -8.09
C ILE A 107 8.45 0.58 -7.57
N CYS A 108 8.42 0.34 -6.26
CA CYS A 108 9.29 -0.60 -5.57
C CYS A 108 8.49 -1.73 -4.90
N GLY A 109 9.18 -2.77 -4.43
CA GLY A 109 8.56 -3.89 -3.72
C GLY A 109 9.06 -5.26 -4.19
N LEU A 110 8.59 -6.31 -3.52
CA LEU A 110 9.04 -7.68 -3.75
C LEU A 110 8.67 -8.19 -5.16
N HIS A 111 9.36 -9.24 -5.58
CA HIS A 111 9.03 -9.98 -6.79
C HIS A 111 7.59 -10.53 -6.69
N GLY A 112 6.84 -10.50 -7.81
CA GLY A 112 5.47 -11.03 -7.85
C GLY A 112 4.39 -10.18 -7.16
N ALA A 113 4.76 -9.06 -6.51
CA ALA A 113 3.81 -8.15 -5.86
C ALA A 113 2.95 -7.33 -6.85
N GLY A 114 3.26 -7.36 -8.15
CA GLY A 114 2.50 -6.65 -9.18
C GLY A 114 3.02 -5.25 -9.54
N LYS A 115 4.33 -4.98 -9.37
CA LYS A 115 4.98 -3.71 -9.72
C LYS A 115 4.71 -3.26 -11.16
N THR A 116 5.18 -4.02 -12.15
CA THR A 116 5.03 -3.69 -13.57
C THR A 116 3.59 -3.41 -13.98
N THR A 117 2.64 -4.23 -13.50
CA THR A 117 1.20 -4.02 -13.74
C THR A 117 0.70 -2.74 -13.08
N SER A 118 1.14 -2.46 -11.85
CA SER A 118 0.76 -1.23 -11.13
C SER A 118 1.34 0.00 -11.83
N SER A 119 2.58 -0.04 -12.31
CA SER A 119 3.21 1.02 -13.11
C SER A 119 2.36 1.36 -14.34
N GLY A 120 1.95 0.36 -15.11
CA GLY A 120 1.10 0.58 -16.29
C GLY A 120 -0.31 1.09 -15.95
N LYS A 121 -0.97 0.52 -14.92
CA LYS A 121 -2.28 1.01 -14.46
C LYS A 121 -2.21 2.47 -14.00
N LEU A 122 -1.15 2.82 -13.28
CA LEU A 122 -0.93 4.17 -12.78
C LEU A 122 -0.63 5.15 -13.90
N ALA A 123 0.21 4.76 -14.87
CA ALA A 123 0.44 5.57 -16.06
C ALA A 123 -0.87 5.80 -16.84
N ARG A 124 -1.71 4.77 -17.01
CA ARG A 124 -3.02 4.95 -17.66
C ARG A 124 -3.92 5.92 -16.89
N LEU A 125 -3.95 5.81 -15.56
CA LEU A 125 -4.72 6.73 -14.70
C LEU A 125 -4.25 8.17 -14.87
N LEU A 126 -2.93 8.40 -14.79
CA LEU A 126 -2.35 9.73 -14.99
C LEU A 126 -2.64 10.28 -16.40
N ALA A 127 -2.55 9.45 -17.43
CA ALA A 127 -2.91 9.86 -18.80
C ALA A 127 -4.39 10.26 -18.93
N ALA A 128 -5.29 9.56 -18.23
CA ALA A 128 -6.71 9.94 -18.18
C ALA A 128 -6.96 11.25 -17.40
N GLU A 129 -6.01 11.70 -16.59
CA GLU A 129 -6.02 12.99 -15.89
C GLU A 129 -5.23 14.08 -16.66
N ASP A 130 -5.08 13.93 -17.98
CA ASP A 130 -4.34 14.86 -18.86
C ASP A 130 -2.88 15.08 -18.42
N ARG A 131 -2.23 14.04 -17.88
CA ARG A 131 -0.78 13.97 -17.69
C ARG A 131 -0.14 13.25 -18.88
N LYS A 132 1.17 13.39 -19.03
CA LYS A 132 2.00 12.71 -20.04
C LYS A 132 3.02 11.81 -19.34
N PRO A 133 2.61 10.58 -18.96
CA PRO A 133 3.48 9.66 -18.24
C PRO A 133 4.42 8.90 -19.19
N LEU A 134 5.65 8.66 -18.74
CA LEU A 134 6.63 7.77 -19.38
C LEU A 134 6.91 6.57 -18.48
N LEU A 135 6.74 5.36 -19.00
CA LEU A 135 7.16 4.14 -18.32
C LEU A 135 8.65 3.89 -18.57
N VAL A 136 9.41 3.59 -17.52
CA VAL A 136 10.85 3.29 -17.61
C VAL A 136 11.15 1.92 -17.02
N GLY A 137 11.77 1.06 -17.83
CA GLY A 137 12.21 -0.26 -17.37
C GLY A 137 13.52 -0.15 -16.59
N ALA A 138 13.44 -0.15 -15.26
CA ALA A 138 14.59 -0.12 -14.36
C ALA A 138 14.91 -1.50 -13.74
N ASP A 139 14.20 -2.58 -14.13
CA ASP A 139 14.59 -3.96 -13.80
C ASP A 139 15.65 -4.49 -14.78
N VAL A 140 16.91 -4.18 -14.50
CA VAL A 140 18.07 -4.60 -15.30
C VAL A 140 18.46 -6.07 -15.11
N TYR A 141 17.85 -6.76 -14.14
CA TYR A 141 18.20 -8.14 -13.80
C TYR A 141 17.34 -9.16 -14.54
N ARG A 142 16.12 -8.79 -14.94
CA ARG A 142 15.18 -9.67 -15.64
C ARG A 142 14.90 -9.13 -17.04
N PRO A 143 15.57 -9.63 -18.10
CA PRO A 143 15.32 -9.17 -19.47
C PRO A 143 13.84 -9.24 -19.89
N ALA A 144 13.14 -10.30 -19.50
CA ALA A 144 11.71 -10.46 -19.78
C ALA A 144 10.81 -9.41 -19.08
N ALA A 145 11.28 -8.77 -18.00
CA ALA A 145 10.54 -7.69 -17.35
C ALA A 145 10.48 -6.43 -18.25
N MET A 146 11.56 -6.13 -18.98
CA MET A 146 11.56 -5.05 -19.97
C MET A 146 10.60 -5.35 -21.13
N ASP A 147 10.58 -6.59 -21.62
CA ASP A 147 9.64 -7.04 -22.67
C ASP A 147 8.18 -6.96 -22.20
N GLN A 148 7.94 -7.35 -20.94
CA GLN A 148 6.62 -7.27 -20.33
C GLN A 148 6.16 -5.82 -20.20
N LEU A 149 7.03 -4.91 -19.76
CA LEU A 149 6.73 -3.49 -19.66
C LEU A 149 6.48 -2.86 -21.04
N GLU A 150 7.26 -3.22 -22.05
CA GLU A 150 7.06 -2.75 -23.43
C GLU A 150 5.70 -3.19 -23.99
N THR A 151 5.36 -4.46 -23.78
CA THR A 151 4.08 -5.02 -24.24
C THR A 151 2.91 -4.33 -23.54
N LEU A 152 3.02 -4.13 -22.22
CA LEU A 152 2.01 -3.42 -21.44
C LEU A 152 1.85 -1.97 -21.91
N ALA A 153 2.95 -1.26 -22.14
CA ALA A 153 2.91 0.12 -22.63
C ALA A 153 2.24 0.23 -24.00
N LYS A 154 2.55 -0.69 -24.93
CA LYS A 154 1.90 -0.76 -26.26
C LYS A 154 0.40 -1.03 -26.15
N GLN A 155 -0.02 -1.94 -25.27
CA GLN A 155 -1.45 -2.23 -25.04
C GLN A 155 -2.21 -1.03 -24.47
N LEU A 156 -1.52 -0.18 -23.71
CA LEU A 156 -2.09 1.00 -23.08
C LEU A 156 -1.96 2.27 -23.94
N ASP A 157 -1.29 2.19 -25.10
CA ASP A 157 -0.91 3.33 -25.94
C ASP A 157 -0.13 4.41 -25.17
N LEU A 158 0.86 3.98 -24.38
CA LEU A 158 1.70 4.84 -23.55
C LEU A 158 3.17 4.75 -23.96
N PRO A 159 3.95 5.84 -23.83
CA PRO A 159 5.37 5.81 -24.14
C PRO A 159 6.13 4.98 -23.10
N CYS A 160 7.15 4.26 -23.58
CA CYS A 160 8.03 3.43 -22.77
C CYS A 160 9.49 3.66 -23.17
N PHE A 161 10.38 3.75 -22.19
CA PHE A 161 11.82 3.89 -22.37
C PHE A 161 12.55 2.68 -21.80
N LEU A 162 13.37 2.05 -22.65
CA LEU A 162 14.14 0.86 -22.35
C LEU A 162 15.56 0.99 -22.92
N MET A 163 16.57 0.66 -22.11
CA MET A 163 17.95 0.53 -22.55
C MET A 163 18.40 -0.92 -22.41
N ARG A 164 18.07 -1.72 -23.42
CA ARG A 164 18.34 -3.16 -23.42
C ARG A 164 19.84 -3.43 -23.34
N GLY A 165 20.26 -4.27 -22.40
CA GLY A 165 21.66 -4.64 -22.18
C GLY A 165 22.44 -3.69 -21.26
N GLU A 166 21.90 -2.53 -20.92
CA GLU A 166 22.47 -1.66 -19.89
C GLU A 166 22.13 -2.20 -18.50
N LYS A 167 23.12 -2.21 -17.61
CA LYS A 167 23.01 -2.71 -16.23
C LYS A 167 23.10 -1.59 -15.20
N ASP A 168 23.58 -0.42 -15.59
CA ASP A 168 23.64 0.74 -14.72
C ASP A 168 22.30 1.49 -14.73
N VAL A 169 21.51 1.25 -13.68
CA VAL A 169 20.19 1.87 -13.48
C VAL A 169 20.26 3.41 -13.50
N ASN A 170 21.37 4.01 -13.06
CA ASN A 170 21.50 5.48 -13.07
C ASN A 170 21.67 6.03 -14.49
N LYS A 171 22.36 5.31 -15.37
CA LYS A 171 22.43 5.70 -16.80
C LYS A 171 21.07 5.62 -17.48
N ILE A 172 20.31 4.58 -17.15
CA ILE A 172 18.92 4.43 -17.64
C ILE A 172 18.08 5.61 -17.16
N ALA A 173 18.22 5.99 -15.90
CA ALA A 173 17.54 7.12 -15.32
C ALA A 173 17.89 8.45 -15.99
N ASP A 174 19.17 8.74 -16.18
CA ASP A 174 19.63 9.96 -16.83
C ASP A 174 19.09 10.09 -18.25
N ALA A 175 19.16 9.00 -19.03
CA ALA A 175 18.67 8.99 -20.41
C ALA A 175 17.13 9.10 -20.47
N ALA A 176 16.41 8.45 -19.56
CA ALA A 176 14.95 8.54 -19.47
C ALA A 176 14.49 9.96 -19.12
N MET A 177 15.13 10.60 -18.13
CA MET A 177 14.82 11.97 -17.73
C MET A 177 15.15 12.98 -18.82
N ALA A 178 16.25 12.78 -19.57
CA ALA A 178 16.60 13.60 -20.72
C ALA A 178 15.55 13.50 -21.84
N LYS A 179 15.15 12.28 -22.22
CA LYS A 179 14.07 12.04 -23.19
C LYS A 179 12.76 12.66 -22.74
N ALA A 180 12.41 12.48 -21.46
CA ALA A 180 11.18 13.04 -20.91
C ALA A 180 11.14 14.57 -21.01
N LYS A 181 12.27 15.23 -20.76
CA LYS A 181 12.40 16.68 -20.92
C LYS A 181 12.26 17.12 -22.38
N GLU A 182 12.87 16.39 -23.32
CA GLU A 182 12.81 16.69 -24.76
C GLU A 182 11.38 16.54 -25.31
N GLU A 183 10.66 15.50 -24.89
CA GLU A 183 9.32 15.18 -25.39
C GLU A 183 8.18 15.87 -24.62
N GLY A 184 8.52 16.68 -23.60
CA GLY A 184 7.54 17.37 -22.76
C GLY A 184 6.65 16.41 -21.94
N ILE A 185 7.22 15.28 -21.53
CA ILE A 185 6.67 14.34 -20.55
C ILE A 185 6.69 15.00 -19.17
N ASP A 186 5.64 14.82 -18.38
CA ASP A 186 5.51 15.46 -17.06
C ASP A 186 5.74 14.49 -15.89
N VAL A 187 5.53 13.19 -16.08
CA VAL A 187 5.74 12.18 -15.04
C VAL A 187 6.53 11.00 -15.61
N VAL A 188 7.58 10.59 -14.90
CA VAL A 188 8.44 9.45 -15.27
C VAL A 188 8.31 8.38 -14.21
N ILE A 189 7.82 7.20 -14.60
CA ILE A 189 7.54 6.08 -13.70
C ILE A 189 8.61 5.01 -13.87
N PHE A 190 9.46 4.86 -12.86
CA PHE A 190 10.50 3.83 -12.81
C PHE A 190 9.93 2.52 -12.27
N ASP A 191 9.76 1.52 -13.13
CA ASP A 191 9.45 0.14 -12.74
C ASP A 191 10.74 -0.56 -12.31
N THR A 192 10.98 -0.63 -11.00
CA THR A 192 12.27 -1.09 -10.47
C THR A 192 12.32 -2.61 -10.35
N ALA A 193 13.55 -3.15 -10.26
CA ALA A 193 13.75 -4.54 -9.91
C ALA A 193 13.11 -4.90 -8.56
N GLY A 194 12.68 -6.16 -8.45
CA GLY A 194 12.32 -6.77 -7.16
C GLY A 194 13.04 -8.08 -6.93
N ARG A 195 13.14 -8.48 -5.67
CA ARG A 195 13.69 -9.76 -5.23
C ARG A 195 12.67 -10.49 -4.35
N LEU A 196 12.90 -11.79 -4.15
CA LEU A 196 12.08 -12.62 -3.26
C LEU A 196 12.31 -12.26 -1.78
N GLN A 197 13.54 -11.83 -1.46
CA GLN A 197 13.92 -11.36 -0.15
C GLN A 197 14.57 -9.99 -0.30
N ILE A 198 14.59 -9.23 0.80
CA ILE A 198 15.27 -7.94 0.87
C ILE A 198 16.76 -8.20 0.80
N ASP A 199 17.41 -7.60 -0.20
CA ASP A 199 18.83 -7.78 -0.49
C ASP A 199 19.50 -6.40 -0.46
N GLU A 200 20.50 -6.23 0.40
CA GLU A 200 21.14 -4.93 0.68
C GLU A 200 21.70 -4.25 -0.59
N PRO A 201 22.41 -4.95 -1.51
CA PRO A 201 22.88 -4.36 -2.75
C PRO A 201 21.75 -3.81 -3.64
N LEU A 202 20.60 -4.49 -3.68
CA LEU A 202 19.42 -4.02 -4.41
C LEU A 202 18.86 -2.76 -3.75
N VAL A 203 18.69 -2.78 -2.42
CA VAL A 203 18.17 -1.62 -1.68
C VAL A 203 19.06 -0.40 -1.91
N GLN A 204 20.39 -0.57 -1.85
CA GLN A 204 21.34 0.51 -2.13
C GLN A 204 21.29 0.99 -3.59
N GLU A 205 20.97 0.12 -4.55
CA GLU A 205 20.72 0.53 -5.93
C GLU A 205 19.46 1.40 -6.06
N LEU A 206 18.38 1.02 -5.37
CA LEU A 206 17.16 1.82 -5.32
C LEU A 206 17.39 3.16 -4.62
N VAL A 207 18.18 3.21 -3.55
CA VAL A 207 18.59 4.45 -2.87
C VAL A 207 19.34 5.37 -3.85
N ARG A 208 20.32 4.83 -4.58
CA ARG A 208 21.05 5.61 -5.60
C ARG A 208 20.12 6.14 -6.69
N LEU A 209 19.20 5.30 -7.18
CA LEU A 209 18.21 5.73 -8.17
C LEU A 209 17.33 6.86 -7.62
N ARG A 210 16.78 6.71 -6.42
CA ARG A 210 15.96 7.72 -5.73
C ARG A 210 16.68 9.07 -5.68
N ASP A 211 17.91 9.06 -5.18
CA ASP A 211 18.70 10.27 -5.00
C ASP A 211 19.08 10.90 -6.34
N ARG A 212 19.35 10.06 -7.35
CA ARG A 212 19.73 10.52 -8.69
C ARG A 212 18.61 11.25 -9.42
N VAL A 213 17.37 10.75 -9.30
CA VAL A 213 16.20 11.33 -9.98
C VAL A 213 15.39 12.27 -9.10
N GLU A 214 15.81 12.46 -7.85
CA GLU A 214 15.07 13.20 -6.82
C GLU A 214 13.61 12.73 -6.77
N ALA A 215 13.41 11.41 -6.63
CA ALA A 215 12.11 10.78 -6.76
C ALA A 215 11.09 11.41 -5.79
N ARG A 216 10.04 12.03 -6.34
CA ARG A 216 9.03 12.75 -5.56
C ARG A 216 8.01 11.81 -4.94
N GLU A 217 7.71 10.71 -5.62
CA GLU A 217 6.82 9.66 -5.14
C GLU A 217 7.54 8.32 -5.20
N ILE A 218 7.53 7.58 -4.10
CA ILE A 218 8.10 6.25 -3.97
C ILE A 218 7.01 5.35 -3.44
N LEU A 219 6.39 4.58 -4.33
CA LEU A 219 5.27 3.72 -3.99
C LEU A 219 5.74 2.29 -3.78
N LEU A 220 5.47 1.76 -2.59
CA LEU A 220 5.71 0.36 -2.27
C LEU A 220 4.51 -0.49 -2.70
N VAL A 221 4.73 -1.41 -3.62
CA VAL A 221 3.70 -2.36 -4.04
C VAL A 221 3.75 -3.59 -3.14
N LEU A 222 2.64 -3.86 -2.46
CA LEU A 222 2.47 -4.96 -1.53
C LEU A 222 1.35 -5.87 -2.02
N ASP A 223 1.60 -7.18 -1.96
CA ASP A 223 0.57 -8.19 -2.19
C ASP A 223 -0.33 -8.26 -0.96
N ALA A 224 -1.65 -8.13 -1.14
CA ALA A 224 -2.57 -8.21 -0.02
C ALA A 224 -2.60 -9.59 0.66
N ALA A 225 -2.09 -10.63 0.00
CA ALA A 225 -1.92 -11.96 0.56
C ALA A 225 -0.69 -12.08 1.47
N THR A 226 0.32 -11.20 1.35
CA THR A 226 1.53 -11.29 2.19
C THR A 226 1.25 -10.66 3.55
N GLY A 227 0.51 -11.36 4.41
CA GLY A 227 0.03 -10.91 5.72
C GLY A 227 1.05 -10.19 6.61
N GLN A 228 1.70 -10.92 7.53
CA GLN A 228 2.67 -10.30 8.46
C GLN A 228 4.00 -9.93 7.77
N GLU A 229 4.37 -10.61 6.70
CA GLU A 229 5.61 -10.35 5.96
C GLU A 229 5.60 -8.95 5.30
N ALA A 230 4.43 -8.47 4.84
CA ALA A 230 4.30 -7.12 4.31
C ALA A 230 4.78 -6.05 5.29
N VAL A 231 4.64 -6.29 6.60
CA VAL A 231 5.11 -5.34 7.63
C VAL A 231 6.62 -5.23 7.62
N SER A 232 7.32 -6.35 7.64
CA SER A 232 8.79 -6.37 7.63
C SER A 232 9.36 -5.70 6.37
N VAL A 233 8.73 -6.01 5.22
CA VAL A 233 9.06 -5.41 3.93
C VAL A 233 8.81 -3.90 3.97
N ALA A 234 7.64 -3.47 4.42
CA ALA A 234 7.29 -2.07 4.49
C ALA A 234 8.25 -1.27 5.37
N THR A 235 8.60 -1.79 6.54
CA THR A 235 9.58 -1.15 7.44
C THR A 235 10.95 -0.99 6.77
N HIS A 236 11.51 -2.07 6.20
CA HIS A 236 12.83 -2.01 5.57
C HIS A 236 12.87 -1.05 4.37
N PHE A 237 11.86 -1.09 3.50
CA PHE A 237 11.81 -0.19 2.35
C PHE A 237 11.59 1.26 2.78
N ASP A 238 10.78 1.52 3.82
CA ASP A 238 10.60 2.88 4.34
C ASP A 238 11.87 3.42 5.01
N GLU A 239 12.55 2.62 5.82
CA GLU A 239 13.81 3.01 6.48
C GLU A 239 14.90 3.35 5.45
N ALA A 240 14.99 2.59 4.35
CA ALA A 240 16.01 2.83 3.33
C ALA A 240 15.62 3.93 2.33
N LEU A 241 14.39 3.90 1.81
CA LEU A 241 13.96 4.75 0.70
C LEU A 241 13.17 5.97 1.15
N GLY A 242 12.52 5.94 2.32
CA GLY A 242 11.55 6.95 2.73
C GLY A 242 10.33 6.91 1.83
N ILE A 243 9.58 5.79 1.84
CA ILE A 243 8.45 5.60 0.93
C ILE A 243 7.37 6.67 1.19
N THR A 244 6.64 7.05 0.14
CA THR A 244 5.58 8.08 0.22
C THR A 244 4.19 7.47 0.36
N GLY A 245 4.04 6.18 0.04
CA GLY A 245 2.81 5.43 0.22
C GLY A 245 2.90 4.02 -0.33
N ALA A 246 1.79 3.29 -0.26
CA ALA A 246 1.68 1.94 -0.79
C ALA A 246 0.59 1.78 -1.85
N ILE A 247 0.79 0.77 -2.70
CA ILE A 247 -0.22 0.18 -3.57
C ILE A 247 -0.47 -1.24 -3.06
N LEU A 248 -1.69 -1.55 -2.64
CA LEU A 248 -2.09 -2.91 -2.30
C LEU A 248 -2.63 -3.60 -3.55
N THR A 249 -2.12 -4.77 -3.89
CA THR A 249 -2.57 -5.55 -5.06
C THR A 249 -3.28 -6.82 -4.63
N LYS A 250 -4.03 -7.43 -5.57
CA LYS A 250 -4.72 -8.72 -5.40
C LYS A 250 -5.73 -8.71 -4.24
N LEU A 251 -6.38 -7.57 -3.98
CA LEU A 251 -7.40 -7.46 -2.94
C LEU A 251 -8.70 -8.20 -3.28
N ASP A 252 -8.89 -8.51 -4.55
CA ASP A 252 -9.94 -9.34 -5.13
C ASP A 252 -9.72 -10.84 -4.91
N GLY A 253 -8.50 -11.26 -4.56
CA GLY A 253 -8.16 -12.65 -4.27
C GLY A 253 -8.49 -13.09 -2.84
N ASP A 254 -7.87 -14.19 -2.39
CA ASP A 254 -7.92 -14.70 -1.01
C ASP A 254 -7.10 -13.83 -0.03
N ALA A 255 -7.21 -12.52 -0.19
CA ALA A 255 -6.57 -11.56 0.66
C ALA A 255 -7.28 -11.56 2.02
N ARG A 256 -6.51 -11.82 3.08
CA ARG A 256 -7.02 -11.81 4.46
C ARG A 256 -7.16 -10.40 5.04
N GLY A 257 -6.46 -9.42 4.46
CA GLY A 257 -6.53 -8.00 4.86
C GLY A 257 -5.49 -7.56 5.89
N GLY A 258 -4.69 -8.50 6.41
CA GLY A 258 -3.63 -8.24 7.38
C GLY A 258 -2.61 -7.20 6.94
N ALA A 259 -2.16 -7.27 5.68
CA ALA A 259 -1.20 -6.33 5.11
C ALA A 259 -1.74 -4.88 5.11
N ALA A 260 -3.01 -4.71 4.72
CA ALA A 260 -3.67 -3.40 4.67
C ALA A 260 -3.79 -2.76 6.05
N LEU A 261 -4.29 -3.52 7.02
CA LEU A 261 -4.51 -3.06 8.39
C LEU A 261 -3.20 -2.80 9.16
N SER A 262 -2.10 -3.44 8.74
CA SER A 262 -0.82 -3.33 9.44
C SER A 262 0.13 -2.30 8.84
N PHE A 263 0.01 -2.01 7.53
CA PHE A 263 0.95 -1.12 6.84
C PHE A 263 1.02 0.27 7.47
N ARG A 264 -0.14 0.93 7.62
CA ARG A 264 -0.21 2.32 8.10
C ARG A 264 0.25 2.47 9.54
N GLU A 265 -0.17 1.56 10.42
CA GLU A 265 0.23 1.62 11.84
C GLU A 265 1.74 1.46 12.02
N VAL A 266 2.42 0.73 11.11
CA VAL A 266 3.85 0.46 11.22
C VAL A 266 4.72 1.50 10.52
N THR A 267 4.35 1.94 9.31
CA THR A 267 5.15 2.92 8.55
C THR A 267 4.70 4.37 8.74
N GLY A 268 3.48 4.58 9.22
CA GLY A 268 2.83 5.90 9.23
C GLY A 268 2.44 6.40 7.84
N LYS A 269 2.69 5.63 6.77
CA LYS A 269 2.46 6.04 5.38
C LYS A 269 1.06 5.63 4.91
N PRO A 270 0.46 6.39 3.99
CA PRO A 270 -0.86 6.10 3.48
C PRO A 270 -0.86 4.96 2.44
N ILE A 271 -1.97 4.23 2.35
CA ILE A 271 -2.29 3.41 1.18
C ILE A 271 -2.91 4.34 0.14
N LYS A 272 -2.24 4.55 -1.00
CA LYS A 272 -2.70 5.48 -2.05
C LYS A 272 -3.60 4.80 -3.08
N PHE A 273 -3.35 3.53 -3.36
CA PHE A 273 -4.12 2.75 -4.33
C PHE A 273 -4.36 1.32 -3.85
N ALA A 274 -5.47 0.77 -4.33
CA ALA A 274 -5.94 -0.58 -4.08
C ALA A 274 -6.32 -1.23 -5.42
N GLY A 275 -5.66 -2.33 -5.76
CA GLY A 275 -5.97 -3.17 -6.91
C GLY A 275 -7.08 -4.15 -6.55
N ILE A 276 -8.27 -3.89 -7.08
CA ILE A 276 -9.50 -4.70 -7.02
C ILE A 276 -9.79 -5.22 -8.42
#